data_AF-A0A1H7Y1N8-F1
#
_entry.id   AF-A0A1H7Y1N8-F1
#
_cell.length_a   1.000
_cell.length_b   1.000
_cell.length_c   1.000
_cell.angle_alpha   90.00
_cell.angle_beta   90.00
_cell.angle_gamma   90.00
#
_symmetry.space_group_name_H-M   'P 1'
#
loop_
_entity.id
_entity.type
_entity.pdbx_description
1 polymer ?
#
loop_
_entity_poly.entity_id
_entity_poly.type
_entity_poly.pdbx_seq_one_letter_code
_entity_poly.pdbx_strand_id
1 'polypeptide(L)'
;MALIKNRIKEDIRHNGLPILVIVFAWFAVTLIFHRFCPMVIVTGFPCPGCGMTRALISFITLHPIRAMQYNPSYPFWIVVLIIGAYQRYVQGKSFNALKYPLLIVATITIGVYIWRLTHVFPSTEPMVYTHQNFLAFISPKYDSAVTSFFQ
;
A
#
# COMPACT_ATOMS: atom_id res chain seq x y z
N MET A 1 -22.67 10.61 19.51
CA MET A 1 -21.32 11.08 19.11
C MET A 1 -20.25 10.84 20.19
N ALA A 2 -20.54 11.02 21.49
CA ALA A 2 -19.61 10.77 22.59
C ALA A 2 -19.07 9.32 22.65
N LEU A 3 -19.92 8.32 22.37
CA LEU A 3 -19.51 6.91 22.33
C LEU A 3 -18.46 6.60 21.25
N ILE A 4 -18.57 7.22 20.07
CA ILE A 4 -17.61 7.05 18.97
C ILE A 4 -16.26 7.68 19.35
N LYS A 5 -16.29 8.90 19.91
CA LYS A 5 -15.07 9.58 20.39
C LYS A 5 -14.34 8.79 21.47
N ASN A 6 -15.07 8.21 22.42
CA ASN A 6 -14.47 7.42 23.49
C ASN A 6 -13.79 6.16 22.94
N ARG A 7 -14.45 5.45 22.01
CA ARG A 7 -13.87 4.26 21.34
C ARG A 7 -12.60 4.60 20.55
N ILE A 8 -12.59 5.70 19.81
CA ILE A 8 -11.39 6.16 19.08
C ILE A 8 -10.26 6.51 20.05
N LYS A 9 -10.56 7.25 21.12
CA LYS A 9 -9.56 7.64 22.13
C LYS A 9 -8.96 6.42 22.83
N GLU A 10 -9.78 5.42 23.09
CA GLU A 10 -9.36 4.16 23.71
C GLU A 10 -8.46 3.34 22.77
N ASP A 11 -8.82 3.21 21.48
CA ASP A 11 -7.98 2.54 20.47
C ASP A 11 -6.64 3.26 20.28
N ILE A 12 -6.62 4.60 20.25
CA ILE A 12 -5.37 5.39 20.15
C ILE A 12 -4.52 5.21 21.41
N ARG A 13 -5.13 5.21 22.59
CA ARG A 13 -4.38 5.07 23.86
C ARG A 13 -3.80 3.67 24.01
N HIS A 14 -4.55 2.64 23.62
CA HIS A 14 -4.11 1.25 23.68
C HIS A 14 -3.03 0.95 22.63
N ASN A 15 -3.16 1.51 21.43
CA ASN A 15 -2.25 1.26 20.30
C ASN A 15 -1.24 2.40 20.07
N GLY A 16 -1.06 3.31 21.02
CA GLY A 16 -0.24 4.50 20.84
C GLY A 16 1.23 4.18 20.54
N LEU A 17 1.79 3.19 21.24
CA LEU A 17 3.17 2.75 21.03
C LEU A 17 3.40 2.16 19.62
N PRO A 18 2.62 1.16 19.14
CA PRO A 18 2.81 0.65 17.79
C PRO A 18 2.54 1.71 16.71
N ILE A 19 1.56 2.60 16.91
CA ILE A 19 1.33 3.72 15.99
C ILE A 19 2.57 4.62 15.91
N LEU A 20 3.15 4.98 17.06
CA LEU A 20 4.34 5.82 17.13
C LEU A 20 5.54 5.16 16.46
N VAL A 21 5.75 3.86 16.67
CA VAL A 21 6.82 3.09 16.01
C VAL A 21 6.64 3.08 14.49
N ILE A 22 5.42 2.85 13.99
CA ILE A 22 5.12 2.84 12.55
C ILE A 22 5.38 4.22 11.94
N VAL A 23 4.90 5.29 12.58
CA VAL A 23 5.09 6.67 12.09
C VAL A 23 6.56 7.05 12.09
N PHE A 24 7.30 6.71 13.16
CA PHE A 24 8.74 6.98 13.25
C PHE A 24 9.52 6.20 12.20
N ALA A 25 9.25 4.90 12.03
CA ALA A 25 9.88 4.09 10.99
C ALA A 25 9.59 4.63 9.59
N TRP A 26 8.35 5.05 9.33
CA TRP A 26 7.96 5.67 8.06
C TRP A 26 8.71 6.98 7.81
N PHE A 27 8.82 7.84 8.82
CA PHE A 27 9.58 9.08 8.72
C PHE A 27 11.07 8.84 8.50
N ALA A 28 11.68 7.94 9.26
CA ALA A 28 13.09 7.59 9.15
C ALA A 28 13.43 7.03 7.75
N VAL A 29 12.63 6.10 7.23
CA VAL A 29 12.84 5.53 5.88
C VAL A 29 12.68 6.59 4.81
N THR A 30 11.67 7.46 4.95
CA THR A 30 11.45 8.56 3.99
C THR A 30 12.59 9.57 4.02
N LEU A 31 13.11 9.92 5.21
CA LEU A 31 14.20 10.89 5.37
C LEU A 31 15.52 10.34 4.82
N ILE A 32 15.82 9.06 5.05
CA ILE A 32 17.09 8.45 4.66
C ILE A 32 17.10 8.13 3.16
N PHE A 33 16.04 7.52 2.64
CA PHE A 33 16.02 6.96 1.28
C PHE A 33 15.21 7.79 0.28
N HIS A 34 14.56 8.88 0.72
CA HIS A 34 13.64 9.70 -0.09
C HIS A 34 12.52 8.89 -0.76
N ARG A 35 12.25 7.68 -0.25
CA ARG A 35 11.28 6.72 -0.81
C ARG A 35 10.50 6.05 0.31
N PHE A 36 9.22 5.79 0.03
CA PHE A 36 8.28 5.29 1.03
C PHE A 36 8.21 3.75 1.14
N CYS A 37 8.79 3.00 0.19
CA CYS A 37 8.63 1.54 0.11
C CYS A 37 9.97 0.81 0.33
N PRO A 38 10.12 0.05 1.44
CA PRO A 38 11.35 -0.71 1.70
C PRO A 38 11.59 -1.81 0.64
N MET A 39 10.54 -2.37 0.04
CA MET A 39 10.66 -3.34 -1.04
C MET A 39 11.37 -2.72 -2.26
N VAL A 40 10.98 -1.51 -2.67
CA VAL A 40 11.63 -0.78 -3.77
C VAL A 40 13.08 -0.44 -3.42
N ILE A 41 13.36 -0.05 -2.17
CA ILE A 41 14.72 0.28 -1.73
C ILE A 41 15.64 -0.95 -1.80
N VAL A 42 15.15 -2.12 -1.40
CA VAL A 42 15.95 -3.34 -1.38
C VAL A 42 16.06 -3.96 -2.78
N THR A 43 14.92 -4.18 -3.45
CA THR A 43 14.87 -4.99 -4.69
C THR A 43 14.74 -4.19 -5.97
N GLY A 44 14.32 -2.92 -5.89
CA GLY A 44 14.00 -2.09 -7.04
C GLY A 44 12.61 -2.32 -7.62
N PHE A 45 11.87 -3.34 -7.15
CA PHE A 45 10.55 -3.70 -7.69
C PHE A 45 9.40 -2.99 -6.98
N PRO A 46 8.35 -2.55 -7.73
CA PRO A 46 7.13 -2.03 -7.14
C PRO A 46 6.40 -3.13 -6.35
N CYS A 47 5.71 -2.78 -5.27
CA CYS A 47 4.92 -3.71 -4.45
C CYS A 47 3.43 -3.71 -4.85
N PRO A 48 2.62 -4.71 -4.46
CA PRO A 48 1.19 -4.77 -4.80
C PRO A 48 0.38 -3.57 -4.28
N GLY A 49 0.88 -2.92 -3.22
CA GLY A 49 0.30 -1.71 -2.65
C GLY A 49 0.77 -0.40 -3.29
N CYS A 50 1.68 -0.43 -4.27
CA CYS A 50 2.18 0.78 -4.93
C CYS A 50 1.00 1.55 -5.57
N GLY A 51 0.98 2.86 -5.34
CA GLY A 51 -0.07 3.74 -5.84
C GLY A 51 -1.36 3.79 -5.01
N MET A 52 -1.53 3.00 -3.93
CA MET A 52 -2.76 3.04 -3.12
C MET A 52 -3.04 4.42 -2.50
N THR A 53 -2.03 5.07 -1.93
CA THR A 53 -2.18 6.42 -1.36
C THR A 53 -2.53 7.46 -2.42
N ARG A 54 -1.87 7.41 -3.59
CA ARG A 54 -2.19 8.28 -4.74
C ARG A 54 -3.61 8.01 -5.26
N ALA A 55 -4.03 6.74 -5.29
CA ALA A 55 -5.38 6.34 -5.68
C ALA A 55 -6.43 6.92 -4.71
N LEU A 56 -6.19 6.79 -3.40
CA LEU A 56 -7.08 7.34 -2.38
C LEU A 56 -7.20 8.87 -2.48
N ILE A 57 -6.06 9.59 -2.59
CA ILE A 57 -6.05 11.04 -2.77
C ILE A 57 -6.83 11.42 -4.03
N SER A 58 -6.59 10.72 -5.15
CA SER A 58 -7.28 11.00 -6.42
C SER A 58 -8.79 10.79 -6.31
N PHE A 59 -9.20 9.72 -5.62
CA PHE A 59 -10.61 9.45 -5.34
C PHE A 59 -11.24 10.56 -4.49
N ILE A 60 -10.55 11.01 -3.43
CA ILE A 60 -11.01 12.13 -2.58
C ILE A 60 -11.10 13.43 -3.38
N THR A 61 -10.20 13.66 -4.33
CA THR A 61 -10.26 14.81 -5.25
C THR A 61 -11.30 14.66 -6.37
N LEU A 62 -12.21 13.68 -6.29
CA LEU A 62 -13.24 13.39 -7.30
C LEU A 62 -12.69 13.01 -8.70
N HIS A 63 -11.50 12.41 -8.76
CA HIS A 63 -10.91 11.88 -10.00
C HIS A 63 -10.81 10.34 -9.96
N PRO A 64 -11.94 9.60 -10.03
CA PRO A 64 -11.96 8.13 -9.88
C PRO A 64 -11.23 7.40 -11.01
N ILE A 65 -11.29 7.91 -12.24
CA ILE A 65 -10.58 7.33 -13.39
C ILE A 65 -9.07 7.38 -13.15
N ARG A 66 -8.57 8.51 -12.65
CA ARG A 66 -7.15 8.67 -12.29
C ARG A 66 -6.76 7.77 -11.11
N ALA A 67 -7.67 7.54 -10.16
CA ALA A 67 -7.44 6.61 -9.06
C ALA A 67 -7.24 5.16 -9.54
N MET A 68 -8.03 4.71 -10.54
CA MET A 68 -7.89 3.38 -11.14
C MET A 68 -6.53 3.19 -11.83
N GLN A 69 -6.00 4.24 -12.47
CA GLN A 69 -4.68 4.20 -13.10
C GLN A 69 -3.57 3.98 -12.07
N TYR A 70 -3.70 4.56 -10.87
CA TYR A 70 -2.72 4.35 -9.81
C TYR A 70 -2.78 2.93 -9.24
N ASN A 71 -3.96 2.48 -8.81
CA ASN A 71 -4.13 1.12 -8.34
C ASN A 71 -5.54 0.61 -8.66
N PRO A 72 -5.70 -0.35 -9.59
CA PRO A 72 -7.02 -0.87 -9.96
C PRO A 72 -7.77 -1.55 -8.80
N SER A 73 -7.06 -1.99 -7.75
CA SER A 73 -7.67 -2.62 -6.58
C SER A 73 -8.19 -1.62 -5.54
N TYR A 74 -7.95 -0.30 -5.72
CA TYR A 74 -8.34 0.72 -4.74
C TYR A 74 -9.82 0.69 -4.32
N PRO A 75 -10.83 0.47 -5.21
CA PRO A 75 -12.22 0.59 -4.78
C PRO A 75 -12.59 -0.52 -3.79
N PHE A 76 -12.03 -1.72 -3.96
CA PHE A 76 -12.24 -2.83 -3.04
C PHE A 76 -11.67 -2.53 -1.65
N TRP A 77 -10.47 -1.95 -1.59
CA TRP A 77 -9.85 -1.52 -0.33
C TRP A 77 -10.68 -0.43 0.37
N ILE A 78 -11.21 0.54 -0.37
CA ILE A 78 -12.08 1.59 0.19
C ILE A 78 -13.36 0.99 0.78
N VAL A 79 -14.01 0.06 0.08
CA VAL A 79 -15.23 -0.60 0.55
C VAL A 79 -14.97 -1.35 1.86
N VAL A 80 -13.89 -2.15 1.92
CA VAL A 80 -13.55 -2.89 3.14
C VAL A 80 -13.22 -1.94 4.30
N LEU A 81 -12.52 -0.83 4.04
CA LEU A 81 -12.24 0.19 5.05
C LEU A 81 -13.52 0.84 5.60
N ILE A 82 -14.48 1.20 4.73
CA ILE A 82 -15.74 1.82 5.14
C ILE A 82 -16.58 0.84 5.97
N ILE A 83 -16.72 -0.41 5.52
CA ILE A 83 -17.44 -1.44 6.27
C ILE A 83 -16.76 -1.69 7.62
N GLY A 84 -15.43 -1.74 7.64
CA GLY A 84 -14.67 -1.92 8.88
C GLY A 84 -14.82 -0.78 9.86
N ALA A 85 -14.74 0.46 9.38
CA ALA A 85 -14.99 1.63 10.21
C ALA A 85 -16.43 1.62 10.77
N TYR A 86 -17.42 1.26 9.95
CA TYR A 86 -18.81 1.18 10.39
C TYR A 86 -19.01 0.09 11.46
N GLN A 87 -18.50 -1.13 11.24
CA GLN A 87 -18.62 -2.22 12.21
C GLN A 87 -17.93 -1.90 13.55
N ARG A 88 -16.72 -1.33 13.51
CA ARG A 88 -15.95 -1.00 14.70
C ARG A 88 -16.54 0.20 15.45
N TYR A 89 -16.77 1.31 14.77
CA TYR A 89 -17.11 2.58 15.43
C TYR A 89 -18.60 2.74 15.69
N VAL A 90 -19.46 2.29 14.76
CA VAL A 90 -20.92 2.39 14.92
C VAL A 90 -21.45 1.18 15.69
N GLN A 91 -21.17 -0.04 15.21
CA GLN A 91 -21.73 -1.25 15.82
C GLN A 91 -20.94 -1.77 17.03
N GLY A 92 -19.68 -1.35 17.22
CA GLY A 92 -18.82 -1.86 18.30
C GLY A 92 -18.41 -3.32 18.13
N LYS A 93 -18.56 -3.90 16.93
CA LYS A 93 -18.21 -5.29 16.63
C LYS A 93 -16.71 -5.42 16.38
N SER A 94 -16.18 -6.64 16.56
CA SER A 94 -14.79 -6.96 16.25
C SER A 94 -14.56 -7.07 14.74
N PHE A 95 -13.29 -6.95 14.33
CA PHE A 95 -12.88 -7.08 12.92
C PHE A 95 -12.95 -8.52 12.37
N ASN A 96 -13.41 -9.50 13.15
CA ASN A 96 -13.44 -10.92 12.74
C ASN A 96 -14.25 -11.15 11.46
N ALA A 97 -15.37 -10.43 11.30
CA ALA A 97 -16.20 -10.51 10.10
C ALA A 97 -15.51 -9.93 8.85
N LEU A 98 -14.45 -9.12 9.02
CA LEU A 98 -13.71 -8.51 7.92
C LEU A 98 -12.54 -9.36 7.45
N LYS A 99 -12.20 -10.44 8.15
CA LYS A 99 -11.09 -11.34 7.79
C LYS A 99 -11.24 -11.89 6.37
N TYR A 100 -12.43 -12.41 6.03
CA TYR A 100 -12.71 -12.96 4.71
C TYR A 100 -12.69 -11.91 3.60
N PRO A 101 -13.39 -10.75 3.70
CA PRO A 101 -13.30 -9.75 2.66
C PRO A 101 -11.88 -9.17 2.53
N LEU A 102 -11.13 -8.97 3.63
CA LEU A 102 -9.70 -8.59 3.55
C LEU A 102 -8.88 -9.61 2.76
N LEU A 103 -9.06 -10.90 3.03
CA LEU A 103 -8.35 -11.96 2.33
C LEU A 103 -8.68 -11.96 0.83
N ILE A 104 -9.95 -11.81 0.49
CA ILE A 104 -10.41 -11.74 -0.91
C ILE A 104 -9.78 -10.53 -1.62
N VAL A 105 -9.85 -9.34 -1.02
CA VAL A 105 -9.27 -8.13 -1.60
C VAL A 105 -7.75 -8.25 -1.73
N ALA A 106 -7.06 -8.83 -0.75
CA ALA A 106 -5.63 -9.10 -0.82
C ALA A 106 -5.28 -10.03 -2.00
N THR A 107 -6.02 -11.14 -2.17
CA THR A 107 -5.83 -12.06 -3.30
C THR A 107 -6.07 -11.38 -4.64
N ILE A 108 -7.13 -10.58 -4.77
CA ILE A 108 -7.41 -9.79 -5.98
C ILE A 108 -6.26 -8.82 -6.26
N THR A 109 -5.76 -8.14 -5.23
CA THR A 109 -4.66 -7.18 -5.36
C THR A 109 -3.39 -7.85 -5.86
N ILE A 110 -3.08 -9.06 -5.34
CA ILE A 110 -1.93 -9.85 -5.79
C ILE A 110 -2.13 -10.29 -7.24
N GLY A 111 -3.32 -10.78 -7.62
CA GLY A 111 -3.62 -11.17 -9.00
C GLY A 111 -3.47 -10.02 -9.98
N VAL A 112 -4.02 -8.85 -9.66
CA VAL A 112 -3.88 -7.61 -10.45
C VAL A 112 -2.41 -7.20 -10.53
N TYR A 113 -1.66 -7.30 -9.44
CA TYR A 113 -0.24 -6.99 -9.42
C TYR A 113 0.57 -7.92 -10.33
N ILE A 114 0.35 -9.24 -10.29
CA ILE A 114 1.03 -10.19 -11.18
C ILE A 114 0.71 -9.89 -12.65
N TRP A 115 -0.55 -9.59 -12.97
CA TRP A 115 -0.93 -9.21 -14.32
C TRP A 115 -0.25 -7.91 -14.78
N ARG A 116 -0.19 -6.88 -13.91
CA ARG A 116 0.52 -5.63 -14.19
C ARG A 116 2.03 -5.85 -14.32
N LEU A 117 2.60 -6.78 -13.57
CA LEU A 117 4.02 -7.09 -13.64
C LEU A 117 4.41 -7.73 -14.97
N THR A 118 3.50 -8.48 -15.60
CA THR A 118 3.77 -9.12 -16.90
C THR A 118 3.43 -8.24 -18.11
N HIS A 119 2.46 -7.32 -18.00
CA HIS A 119 1.98 -6.52 -19.15
C HIS A 119 2.36 -5.04 -19.12
N VAL A 120 2.69 -4.47 -17.96
CA VAL A 120 2.76 -3.01 -17.74
C VAL A 120 4.13 -2.56 -17.21
N PHE A 121 4.85 -3.45 -16.52
CA PHE A 121 6.25 -3.27 -16.12
C PHE A 121 7.17 -3.32 -17.37
N PRO A 122 8.32 -2.60 -17.42
CA PRO A 122 8.99 -1.82 -16.37
C PRO A 122 8.88 -0.28 -16.47
N SER A 123 8.14 0.26 -17.44
CA SER A 123 8.34 1.66 -17.87
C SER A 123 7.20 2.63 -17.57
N THR A 124 6.10 2.17 -16.96
CA THR A 124 4.93 3.02 -16.70
C THR A 124 4.72 3.26 -15.21
N GLU A 125 4.53 4.52 -14.79
CA GLU A 125 4.22 4.82 -13.39
C GLU A 125 2.88 4.20 -12.98
N PRO A 126 2.74 3.60 -11.78
CA PRO A 126 3.72 3.43 -10.69
C PRO A 126 4.56 2.13 -10.76
N MET A 127 4.53 1.39 -11.87
CA MET A 127 5.23 0.11 -12.08
C MET A 127 6.61 0.32 -12.73
N VAL A 128 7.44 1.18 -12.14
CA VAL A 128 8.78 1.52 -12.65
C VAL A 128 9.87 0.80 -11.86
N TYR A 129 10.81 0.16 -12.56
CA TYR A 129 12.00 -0.43 -11.93
C TYR A 129 12.95 0.67 -11.44
N THR A 130 13.43 0.57 -10.21
CA THR A 130 14.40 1.52 -9.65
C THR A 130 15.79 0.90 -9.63
N HIS A 131 16.69 1.41 -10.48
CA HIS A 131 18.10 0.99 -10.54
C HIS A 131 18.91 1.33 -9.27
N GLN A 132 18.52 2.37 -8.53
CA GLN A 132 19.12 2.75 -7.25
C GLN A 132 18.54 1.91 -6.09
N ASN A 133 18.77 0.61 -6.13
CA ASN A 133 18.37 -0.33 -5.09
C ASN A 133 19.59 -0.96 -4.41
N PHE A 134 19.40 -1.46 -3.19
CA PHE A 134 20.48 -2.02 -2.37
C PHE A 134 21.11 -3.26 -3.01
N LEU A 135 20.32 -4.09 -3.70
CA LEU A 135 20.84 -5.27 -4.40
C LEU A 135 21.73 -4.91 -5.59
N ALA A 136 21.39 -3.87 -6.36
CA ALA A 136 22.21 -3.33 -7.43
C ALA A 136 23.51 -2.70 -6.90
N PHE A 137 23.46 -2.08 -5.71
CA PHE A 137 24.66 -1.57 -5.05
C PHE A 137 25.63 -2.69 -4.63
N ILE A 138 25.11 -3.81 -4.13
CA ILE A 138 25.93 -4.98 -3.74
C ILE A 138 26.46 -5.73 -4.96
N SER A 139 25.63 -5.89 -5.99
CA SER A 139 25.99 -6.65 -7.20
C SER A 139 25.53 -5.91 -8.44
N PRO A 140 26.44 -5.25 -9.18
CA PRO A 140 26.12 -4.60 -10.45
C PRO A 140 25.51 -5.56 -11.48
N LYS A 141 25.81 -6.87 -11.37
CA LYS A 141 25.24 -7.92 -12.22
C LYS A 141 23.73 -8.11 -12.01
N TYR A 142 23.21 -7.79 -10.82
CA TYR A 142 21.78 -7.88 -10.53
C TYR A 142 20.97 -6.90 -11.39
N ASP A 143 21.42 -5.65 -11.46
CA ASP A 143 20.74 -4.60 -12.22
C ASP A 143 20.67 -4.93 -13.72
N SER A 144 21.79 -5.39 -14.28
CA SER A 144 21.86 -5.79 -15.69
C SER A 144 21.00 -7.03 -15.98
N ALA A 145 21.00 -8.04 -15.09
CA ALA A 145 20.19 -9.24 -15.25
C ALA A 145 18.69 -8.92 -15.23
N VAL A 146 18.24 -8.10 -14.28
CA VAL A 146 16.84 -7.67 -14.20
C VAL A 146 16.43 -6.86 -15.42
N THR A 147 17.26 -5.91 -15.85
CA THR A 147 16.97 -5.09 -17.04
C THR A 147 16.86 -5.95 -18.30
N SER A 148 17.74 -6.94 -18.47
CA SER A 148 17.70 -7.86 -19.62
C SER A 148 16.54 -8.85 -19.64
N PHE A 149 15.95 -9.16 -18.47
CA PHE A 149 14.81 -10.08 -18.37
C PHE A 149 13.47 -9.40 -18.71
N PHE A 150 13.38 -8.08 -18.54
CA PHE A 150 12.15 -7.30 -18.71
C PHE A 150 12.17 -6.31 -19.90
N GLN A 151 13.24 -6.32 -20.72
CA GLN A 151 13.31 -5.69 -22.05
C GLN A 151 12.98 -6.68 -23.15
#